data_AF-A0A931QIL0-F1
#
_entry.id   AF-A0A931QIL0-F1
#
_cell.length_a   1.000
_cell.length_b   1.000
_cell.length_c   1.000
_cell.angle_alpha   90.00
_cell.angle_beta   90.00
_cell.angle_gamma   90.00
#
_symmetry.space_group_name_H-M   'P 1'
#
loop_
_entity.id
_entity.type
_entity.pdbx_description
1 polymer ?
#
loop_
_entity_poly.entity_id
_entity_poly.type
_entity_poly.pdbx_seq_one_letter_code
_entity_poly.pdbx_strand_id
1 'polypeptide(L)'
;MTRSITDVAADLGLSPGEIVPYGRGMAKIPPEAFMSRRVRPDARYILVTAMTPTPAGEGKTTVAVGLGMALVREGVRSVVCLRQPSLGPVFGIKGGATGGGKATVEPSADINLHFTGDFHAVTAAHNLLAAVIDNHLHHGNPLEIDARTALWPRALDMEDRPLRQIVTGLGGRADGPLRQGSFVITAASEVMAV
;
A
#
# COMPACT_ATOMS: atom_id res chain seq x y z
N MET A 1 -20.89 15.93 8.77
CA MET A 1 -20.98 14.76 7.86
C MET A 1 -19.83 14.85 6.88
N THR A 2 -19.24 13.72 6.52
CA THR A 2 -18.25 13.63 5.43
C THR A 2 -18.95 13.89 4.09
N ARG A 3 -18.25 14.58 3.18
CA ARG A 3 -18.74 14.87 1.82
C ARG A 3 -18.70 13.60 0.97
N SER A 4 -19.49 13.54 -0.09
CA SER A 4 -19.36 12.44 -1.06
C SER A 4 -18.02 12.55 -1.79
N ILE A 5 -17.45 11.42 -2.19
CA ILE A 5 -16.20 11.42 -2.96
C ILE A 5 -16.34 12.16 -4.29
N THR A 6 -17.54 12.15 -4.88
CA THR A 6 -17.84 12.89 -6.11
C THR A 6 -17.71 14.39 -5.90
N ASP A 7 -18.19 14.92 -4.77
CA ASP A 7 -18.04 16.35 -4.44
C ASP A 7 -16.57 16.72 -4.21
N VAL A 8 -15.81 15.84 -3.53
CA VAL A 8 -14.37 16.05 -3.30
C VAL A 8 -13.60 16.02 -4.62
N ALA A 9 -13.95 15.12 -5.54
CA ALA A 9 -13.34 15.03 -6.86
C ALA A 9 -13.66 16.27 -7.72
N ALA A 10 -14.88 16.81 -7.61
CA ALA A 10 -15.30 18.03 -8.32
C ALA A 10 -14.46 19.26 -7.91
N ASP A 11 -14.10 19.40 -6.62
CA ASP A 11 -13.21 20.47 -6.15
C ASP A 11 -11.82 20.43 -6.82
N LEU A 12 -11.40 19.23 -7.25
CA LEU A 12 -10.14 19.01 -7.97
C LEU A 12 -10.30 19.14 -9.49
N GLY A 13 -11.51 19.42 -9.98
CA GLY A 13 -11.82 19.51 -11.41
C GLY A 13 -11.83 18.15 -12.11
N LEU A 14 -12.22 17.09 -11.39
CA LEU A 14 -12.50 15.77 -11.95
C LEU A 14 -14.00 15.61 -12.17
N SER A 15 -14.39 15.10 -13.33
CA SER A 15 -15.77 14.74 -13.64
C SER A 15 -16.12 13.34 -13.10
N PRO A 16 -17.41 13.00 -12.94
CA PRO A 16 -17.82 11.68 -12.44
C PRO A 16 -17.31 10.50 -13.28
N GLY A 17 -17.09 10.69 -14.59
CA GLY A 17 -16.54 9.65 -15.48
C GLY A 17 -15.03 9.46 -15.36
N GLU A 18 -14.34 10.33 -14.62
CA GLU A 18 -12.89 10.29 -14.41
C GLU A 18 -12.50 9.69 -13.06
N ILE A 19 -13.47 9.13 -12.34
CA ILE A 19 -13.27 8.44 -11.08
C ILE A 19 -13.99 7.09 -11.11
N VAL A 20 -13.44 6.12 -10.38
CA VAL A 20 -14.06 4.81 -10.13
C VAL A 20 -14.37 4.75 -8.65
N PRO A 21 -15.63 4.95 -8.23
CA PRO A 21 -16.00 4.99 -6.81
C PRO A 21 -15.84 3.64 -6.11
N TYR A 22 -15.35 3.69 -4.87
CA TYR A 22 -15.32 2.60 -3.90
C TYR A 22 -16.19 3.00 -2.71
N GLY A 23 -17.47 2.63 -2.79
CA GLY A 23 -18.48 3.15 -1.87
C GLY A 23 -18.69 4.67 -2.03
N ARG A 24 -19.01 5.36 -0.92
CA ARG A 24 -19.38 6.79 -0.95
C ARG A 24 -18.21 7.74 -0.69
N GLY A 25 -17.15 7.27 -0.03
CA GLY A 25 -16.07 8.10 0.52
C GLY A 25 -14.71 7.92 -0.15
N MET A 26 -14.59 7.03 -1.13
CA MET A 26 -13.31 6.70 -1.76
C MET A 26 -13.50 6.49 -3.27
N ALA A 27 -12.46 6.74 -4.04
CA ALA A 27 -12.45 6.47 -5.47
C ALA A 27 -11.01 6.27 -5.96
N LYS A 28 -10.85 5.49 -7.03
CA LYS A 28 -9.63 5.48 -7.83
C LYS A 28 -9.75 6.48 -8.98
N ILE A 29 -8.63 7.06 -9.39
CA ILE A 29 -8.54 7.90 -10.58
C ILE A 29 -7.84 7.05 -11.65
N PRO A 30 -8.50 6.72 -12.78
CA PRO A 30 -7.85 5.98 -13.85
C PRO A 30 -6.64 6.73 -14.44
N PRO A 31 -5.59 6.02 -14.89
CA PRO A 31 -4.40 6.66 -15.48
C PRO A 31 -4.73 7.59 -16.65
N GLU A 32 -5.77 7.31 -17.43
CA GLU A 32 -6.19 8.11 -18.58
C GLU A 32 -6.63 9.52 -18.16
N ALA A 33 -7.30 9.64 -17.00
CA ALA A 33 -7.66 10.92 -16.42
C ALA A 33 -6.43 11.74 -15.99
N PHE A 34 -5.33 11.08 -15.61
CA PHE A 34 -4.07 11.75 -15.32
C PHE A 34 -3.31 12.15 -16.60
N MET A 35 -3.22 11.24 -17.58
CA MET A 35 -2.45 11.45 -18.80
C MET A 35 -2.92 12.67 -19.60
N SER A 36 -4.24 12.88 -19.69
CA SER A 36 -4.83 14.06 -20.34
C SER A 36 -4.46 15.39 -19.66
N ARG A 37 -4.03 15.37 -18.39
CA ARG A 37 -3.71 16.57 -17.59
C ARG A 37 -2.23 16.90 -17.53
N ARG A 38 -1.34 16.05 -18.05
CA ARG A 38 0.13 16.26 -18.05
C ARG A 38 0.60 17.53 -18.77
N VAL A 39 -0.26 18.14 -19.59
CA VAL A 39 0.04 19.40 -20.29
C VAL A 39 -0.01 20.62 -19.33
N ARG A 40 -0.60 20.46 -18.14
CA ARG A 40 -0.70 21.54 -17.14
C ARG A 40 0.59 21.68 -16.35
N PRO A 41 0.94 22.89 -15.88
CA PRO A 41 2.10 23.08 -15.02
C PRO A 41 1.95 22.34 -13.68
N ASP A 42 3.07 21.84 -13.17
CA ASP A 42 3.10 21.17 -11.86
C ASP A 42 2.70 22.12 -10.73
N ALA A 43 2.04 21.56 -9.72
CA ALA A 43 1.76 22.25 -8.47
C ALA A 43 3.05 22.47 -7.66
N ARG A 44 3.01 23.37 -6.68
CA ARG A 44 4.07 23.46 -5.68
C ARG A 44 4.10 22.18 -4.83
N TYR A 45 5.28 21.61 -4.66
CA TYR A 45 5.49 20.40 -3.86
C TYR A 45 6.04 20.77 -2.48
N ILE A 46 5.34 20.36 -1.42
CA ILE A 46 5.74 20.58 -0.04
C ILE A 46 6.01 19.22 0.61
N LEU A 47 7.25 19.01 1.05
CA LEU A 47 7.65 17.79 1.76
C LEU A 47 7.53 18.00 3.26
N VAL A 48 6.69 17.19 3.92
CA VAL A 48 6.60 17.14 5.38
C VAL A 48 7.49 16.01 5.91
N THR A 49 8.51 16.38 6.68
CA THR A 49 9.44 15.46 7.34
C THR A 49 9.43 15.67 8.87
N ALA A 50 10.12 14.81 9.60
CA ALA A 50 10.26 14.90 11.05
C ALA A 50 11.71 14.56 11.47
N MET A 51 12.03 14.84 12.72
CA MET A 51 13.24 14.35 13.37
C MET A 51 13.23 12.82 13.52
N THR A 52 14.33 12.25 14.02
CA THR A 52 14.41 10.82 14.36
C THR A 52 13.24 10.41 15.27
N PRO A 53 12.49 9.34 14.94
CA PRO A 53 11.33 8.94 15.73
C PRO A 53 11.67 8.59 17.18
N THR A 54 10.77 8.94 18.08
CA THR A 54 10.82 8.67 19.51
C THR A 54 9.54 7.94 19.95
N PRO A 55 9.56 7.23 21.09
CA PRO A 55 8.35 6.59 21.63
C PRO A 55 7.19 7.54 21.92
N ALA A 56 7.44 8.85 22.05
CA ALA A 56 6.40 9.85 22.30
C ALA A 56 5.52 10.14 21.08
N GLY A 57 6.03 9.87 19.86
CA GLY A 57 5.35 10.12 18.60
C GLY A 57 5.40 11.58 18.15
N GLU A 58 5.77 11.80 16.89
CA GLU A 58 6.03 13.15 16.35
C GLU A 58 4.81 13.76 15.64
N GLY A 59 3.76 12.97 15.40
CA GLY A 59 2.53 13.47 14.77
C GLY A 59 2.69 13.91 13.31
N LYS A 60 3.70 13.41 12.59
CA LYS A 60 4.03 13.83 11.21
C LYS A 60 2.81 13.82 10.27
N THR A 61 2.02 12.75 10.28
CA THR A 61 0.82 12.63 9.43
C THR A 61 -0.23 13.67 9.83
N THR A 62 -0.45 13.88 11.12
CA THR A 62 -1.38 14.89 11.64
C THR A 62 -0.98 16.29 11.18
N VAL A 63 0.32 16.61 11.20
CA VAL A 63 0.85 17.88 10.68
C VAL A 63 0.62 18.01 9.17
N ALA A 64 0.88 16.95 8.39
CA ALA A 64 0.65 16.98 6.94
C ALA A 64 -0.82 17.22 6.57
N VAL A 65 -1.74 16.53 7.25
CA VAL A 65 -3.19 16.72 7.06
C VAL A 65 -3.60 18.14 7.50
N GLY A 66 -3.15 18.57 8.68
CA GLY A 66 -3.45 19.90 9.22
C GLY A 66 -2.95 21.04 8.33
N LEU A 67 -1.75 20.91 7.75
CA LEU A 67 -1.20 21.87 6.81
C LEU A 67 -2.06 21.97 5.54
N GLY A 68 -2.48 20.82 4.98
CA GLY A 68 -3.39 20.80 3.83
C GLY A 68 -4.72 21.51 4.13
N MET A 69 -5.31 21.22 5.29
CA MET A 69 -6.54 21.88 5.75
C MET A 69 -6.36 23.40 5.93
N ALA A 70 -5.21 23.83 6.48
CA ALA A 70 -4.91 25.25 6.68
C ALA A 70 -4.77 25.98 5.33
N LEU A 71 -4.04 25.40 4.37
CA LEU A 71 -3.90 25.97 3.02
C LEU A 71 -5.26 26.16 2.33
N VAL A 72 -6.16 25.18 2.43
CA VAL A 72 -7.52 25.30 1.88
C VAL A 72 -8.31 26.43 2.57
N ARG A 73 -8.15 26.61 3.89
CA ARG A 73 -8.78 27.73 4.62
C ARG A 73 -8.27 29.09 4.18
N GLU A 74 -7.00 29.19 3.79
CA GLU A 74 -6.39 30.40 3.23
C GLU A 74 -6.69 30.59 1.73
N GLY A 75 -7.60 29.81 1.14
CA GLY A 75 -8.00 29.92 -0.26
C GLY A 75 -7.04 29.28 -1.25
N VAL A 76 -6.06 28.50 -0.79
CA VAL A 76 -5.14 27.75 -1.65
C VAL A 76 -5.69 26.35 -1.90
N ARG A 77 -5.92 26.00 -3.17
CA ARG A 77 -6.27 24.62 -3.55
C ARG A 77 -5.11 23.67 -3.24
N SER A 78 -5.30 22.79 -2.26
CA SER A 78 -4.26 21.89 -1.73
C SER A 78 -4.75 20.45 -1.65
N VAL A 79 -3.83 19.49 -1.85
CA VAL A 79 -4.07 18.05 -1.76
C VAL A 79 -2.94 17.43 -0.94
N VAL A 80 -3.29 16.51 -0.03
CA VAL A 80 -2.31 15.78 0.78
C VAL A 80 -2.16 14.37 0.22
N CYS A 81 -0.93 13.98 -0.09
CA CYS A 81 -0.59 12.63 -0.53
C CYS A 81 0.05 11.85 0.64
N LEU A 82 -0.55 10.72 1.02
CA LEU A 82 -0.10 9.88 2.12
C LEU A 82 0.09 8.43 1.63
N ARG A 83 0.89 7.66 2.37
CA ARG A 83 1.03 6.21 2.14
C ARG A 83 -0.13 5.48 2.82
N GLN A 84 -0.65 4.46 2.16
CA GLN A 84 -1.57 3.51 2.78
C GLN A 84 -0.85 2.77 3.93
N PRO A 85 -1.48 2.62 5.11
CA PRO A 85 -0.97 1.76 6.17
C PRO A 85 -1.08 0.27 5.81
N SER A 86 -0.09 -0.52 6.23
CA SER A 86 -0.21 -1.98 6.28
C SER A 86 -1.33 -2.40 7.23
N LEU A 87 -2.07 -3.45 6.87
CA LEU A 87 -3.16 -4.03 7.65
C LEU A 87 -2.64 -4.72 8.91
N GLY A 88 -1.59 -5.55 8.80
CA GLY A 88 -1.07 -6.34 9.92
C GLY A 88 -0.83 -5.51 11.20
N PRO A 89 -0.07 -4.40 11.14
CA PRO A 89 0.23 -3.58 12.31
C PRO A 89 -0.99 -2.93 12.98
N VAL A 90 -2.11 -2.77 12.27
CA VAL A 90 -3.36 -2.22 12.84
C VAL A 90 -3.93 -3.14 13.92
N PHE A 91 -3.71 -4.45 13.81
CA PHE A 91 -4.10 -5.45 14.80
C PHE A 91 -3.01 -5.71 15.86
N GLY A 92 -1.88 -5.01 15.78
CA GLY A 92 -0.77 -5.09 16.71
C GLY A 92 -0.71 -3.86 17.63
N ILE A 93 0.45 -3.19 17.63
CA ILE A 93 0.73 -2.04 18.52
C ILE A 93 0.52 -0.69 17.80
N LYS A 94 0.55 -0.65 16.46
CA LYS A 94 0.49 0.60 15.71
C LYS A 94 -0.96 1.06 15.55
N GLY A 95 -1.25 2.26 16.06
CA GLY A 95 -2.49 2.97 15.77
C GLY A 95 -2.60 3.39 14.30
N GLY A 96 -3.76 3.90 13.90
CA GLY A 96 -4.06 4.26 12.52
C GLY A 96 -3.12 5.31 11.93
N ALA A 97 -2.78 5.15 10.64
CA ALA A 97 -1.88 6.06 9.93
C ALA A 97 -2.62 7.21 9.22
N THR A 98 -3.83 7.54 9.66
CA THR A 98 -4.74 8.49 9.00
C THR A 98 -4.71 9.90 9.62
N GLY A 99 -3.78 10.19 10.52
CA GLY A 99 -3.71 11.45 11.26
C GLY A 99 -4.29 11.32 12.66
N GLY A 100 -4.74 12.42 13.27
CA GLY A 100 -5.25 12.40 14.64
C GLY A 100 -6.00 13.66 15.05
N GLY A 101 -6.87 13.51 16.05
CA GLY A 101 -7.71 14.59 16.55
C GLY A 101 -8.66 15.12 15.48
N LYS A 102 -8.59 16.43 15.20
CA LYS A 102 -9.41 17.09 14.16
C LYS A 102 -8.74 17.11 12.78
N ALA A 103 -7.51 16.61 12.66
CA ALA A 103 -6.74 16.56 11.43
C ALA A 103 -6.53 15.08 11.03
N THR A 104 -7.58 14.51 10.45
CA THR A 104 -7.68 13.09 10.10
C THR A 104 -8.22 12.93 8.67
N VAL A 105 -7.81 11.85 8.00
CA VAL A 105 -8.36 11.41 6.71
C VAL A 105 -9.45 10.37 6.94
N GLU A 106 -10.58 10.55 6.26
CA GLU A 106 -11.75 9.67 6.33
C GLU A 106 -12.10 9.09 4.96
N PRO A 107 -12.68 7.88 4.88
CA PRO A 107 -13.07 7.00 5.99
C PRO A 107 -11.88 6.21 6.57
N SER A 108 -11.54 6.48 7.83
CA SER A 108 -10.33 5.98 8.48
C SER A 108 -10.36 4.46 8.70
N ALA A 109 -11.53 3.88 8.98
CA ALA A 109 -11.68 2.44 9.14
C ALA A 109 -11.36 1.68 7.85
N ASP A 110 -11.89 2.14 6.71
CA ASP A 110 -11.61 1.52 5.42
C ASP A 110 -10.11 1.63 5.06
N ILE A 111 -9.50 2.81 5.28
CA ILE A 111 -8.08 3.06 4.99
C ILE A 111 -7.16 2.15 5.80
N ASN A 112 -7.48 1.90 7.07
CA ASN A 112 -6.66 1.06 7.95
C ASN A 112 -6.90 -0.45 7.72
N LEU A 113 -7.90 -0.84 6.94
CA LEU A 113 -8.20 -2.24 6.64
C LEU A 113 -7.87 -2.55 5.18
N HIS A 114 -8.87 -2.95 4.39
CA HIS A 114 -8.66 -3.40 3.01
C HIS A 114 -8.53 -2.24 2.03
N PHE A 115 -9.00 -1.05 2.41
CA PHE A 115 -9.07 0.13 1.59
C PHE A 115 -9.63 -0.19 0.19
N THR A 116 -8.87 0.07 -0.86
CA THR A 116 -9.27 -0.24 -2.25
C THR A 116 -8.66 -1.53 -2.79
N GLY A 117 -7.99 -2.32 -1.95
CA GLY A 117 -7.40 -3.62 -2.30
C GLY A 117 -5.97 -3.58 -2.83
N ASP A 118 -5.28 -2.45 -2.76
CA ASP A 118 -3.95 -2.28 -3.36
C ASP A 118 -2.90 -3.23 -2.78
N PHE A 119 -2.88 -3.37 -1.45
CA PHE A 119 -1.98 -4.31 -0.79
C PHE A 119 -2.31 -5.77 -1.12
N HIS A 120 -3.58 -6.10 -1.35
CA HIS A 120 -3.98 -7.44 -1.79
C HIS A 120 -3.45 -7.73 -3.20
N ALA A 121 -3.54 -6.75 -4.10
CA ALA A 121 -2.99 -6.86 -5.45
C ALA A 121 -1.47 -7.05 -5.44
N VAL A 122 -0.73 -6.27 -4.63
CA VAL A 122 0.72 -6.43 -4.47
C VAL A 122 1.07 -7.80 -3.90
N THR A 123 0.32 -8.26 -2.89
CA THR A 123 0.53 -9.58 -2.26
C THR A 123 0.32 -10.70 -3.28
N ALA A 124 -0.74 -10.61 -4.09
CA ALA A 124 -1.05 -11.58 -5.13
C ALA A 124 0.04 -11.62 -6.21
N ALA A 125 0.48 -10.45 -6.70
CA ALA A 125 1.55 -10.36 -7.70
C ALA A 125 2.89 -10.93 -7.18
N HIS A 126 3.28 -10.57 -5.96
CA HIS A 126 4.50 -11.10 -5.33
C HIS A 126 4.47 -12.62 -5.17
N ASN A 127 3.34 -13.16 -4.69
CA ASN A 127 3.19 -14.60 -4.45
C ASN A 127 3.02 -15.41 -5.73
N LEU A 128 2.49 -14.81 -6.81
CA LEU A 128 2.46 -15.43 -8.13
C LEU A 128 3.89 -15.69 -8.61
N LEU A 129 4.80 -14.73 -8.51
CA LEU A 129 6.21 -14.94 -8.88
C LEU A 129 6.84 -16.07 -8.03
N ALA A 130 6.62 -16.06 -6.72
CA ALA A 130 7.12 -17.11 -5.84
C ALA A 130 6.57 -18.51 -6.24
N ALA A 131 5.30 -18.60 -6.62
CA ALA A 131 4.69 -19.84 -7.11
C ALA A 131 5.25 -20.28 -8.48
N VAL A 132 5.47 -19.35 -9.40
CA VAL A 132 6.06 -19.64 -10.71
C VAL A 132 7.49 -20.16 -10.58
N ILE A 133 8.30 -19.62 -9.65
CA ILE A 133 9.65 -20.12 -9.36
C ILE A 133 9.59 -21.59 -8.90
N ASP A 134 8.71 -21.91 -7.94
CA ASP A 134 8.56 -23.29 -7.45
C ASP A 134 8.07 -24.25 -8.53
N ASN A 135 7.12 -23.79 -9.36
CA ASN A 135 6.59 -24.55 -10.48
C ASN A 135 7.67 -24.84 -11.52
N HIS A 136 8.52 -23.85 -11.82
CA HIS A 136 9.66 -24.00 -12.72
C HIS A 136 10.68 -25.02 -12.20
N LEU A 137 11.00 -24.97 -10.90
CA LEU A 137 11.86 -25.95 -10.25
C LEU A 137 11.27 -27.37 -10.31
N HIS A 138 9.96 -27.50 -10.11
CA HIS A 138 9.27 -28.79 -10.17
C HIS A 138 9.25 -29.40 -11.58
N HIS A 139 9.05 -28.57 -12.62
CA HIS A 139 8.94 -29.01 -14.02
C HIS A 139 10.29 -29.07 -14.77
N GLY A 140 11.36 -29.45 -14.07
CA GLY A 140 12.64 -29.80 -14.69
C GLY A 140 13.70 -28.69 -14.67
N ASN A 141 13.38 -27.51 -14.12
CA ASN A 141 14.34 -26.44 -13.85
C ASN A 141 15.31 -26.11 -15.02
N PRO A 142 14.81 -25.81 -16.24
CA PRO A 142 15.70 -25.54 -17.38
C PRO A 142 16.56 -24.28 -17.24
N LEU A 143 16.24 -23.38 -16.29
CA LEU A 143 17.06 -22.20 -15.95
C LEU A 143 18.13 -22.50 -14.87
N GLU A 144 18.24 -23.76 -14.44
CA GLU A 144 19.26 -24.21 -13.46
C GLU A 144 19.27 -23.38 -12.16
N ILE A 145 18.08 -22.98 -11.69
CA ILE A 145 17.92 -22.23 -10.44
C ILE A 145 18.37 -23.11 -9.27
N ASP A 146 19.32 -22.63 -8.46
CA ASP A 146 19.69 -23.27 -7.20
C ASP A 146 18.65 -22.95 -6.12
N ALA A 147 17.85 -23.95 -5.74
CA ALA A 147 16.79 -23.83 -4.75
C ALA A 147 17.29 -23.40 -3.36
N ARG A 148 18.58 -23.53 -3.06
CA ARG A 148 19.18 -23.12 -1.78
C ARG A 148 19.47 -21.63 -1.72
N THR A 149 19.65 -20.99 -2.88
CA THR A 149 20.05 -19.58 -2.99
C THR A 149 18.96 -18.70 -3.61
N ALA A 150 17.80 -19.27 -3.97
CA ALA A 150 16.67 -18.50 -4.47
C ALA A 150 16.16 -17.52 -3.38
N LEU A 151 16.43 -16.23 -3.58
CA LEU A 151 16.20 -15.19 -2.55
C LEU A 151 14.76 -14.67 -2.48
N TRP A 152 13.89 -15.04 -3.43
CA TRP A 152 12.54 -14.48 -3.51
C TRP A 152 11.64 -15.07 -2.40
N PRO A 153 11.20 -14.27 -1.41
CA PRO A 153 10.34 -14.73 -0.34
C PRO A 153 8.88 -14.86 -0.82
N ARG A 154 7.98 -15.15 0.11
CA ARG A 154 6.54 -14.94 -0.06
C ARG A 154 6.11 -13.67 0.69
N ALA A 155 4.95 -13.11 0.36
CA ALA A 155 4.44 -11.90 1.01
C ALA A 155 3.11 -12.17 1.73
N LEU A 156 2.92 -11.53 2.88
CA LEU A 156 1.69 -11.57 3.65
C LEU A 156 1.56 -10.30 4.49
N ASP A 157 0.46 -9.56 4.41
CA ASP A 157 0.32 -8.29 5.13
C ASP A 157 -0.12 -8.45 6.60
N MET A 158 0.55 -9.34 7.32
CA MET A 158 0.23 -9.75 8.69
C MET A 158 1.47 -9.71 9.57
N GLU A 159 1.29 -9.43 10.87
CA GLU A 159 2.38 -9.53 11.86
C GLU A 159 2.57 -10.99 12.33
N ASP A 160 2.96 -11.87 11.40
CA ASP A 160 3.14 -13.31 11.65
C ASP A 160 4.63 -13.69 11.78
N ARG A 161 5.15 -13.63 13.01
CA ARG A 161 6.56 -13.92 13.29
C ARG A 161 6.99 -15.37 12.97
N PRO A 162 6.18 -16.42 13.24
CA PRO A 162 6.49 -17.80 12.84
C PRO A 162 6.85 -17.98 11.37
N LEU A 163 6.29 -17.19 10.44
CA LEU A 163 6.56 -17.33 9.00
C LEU A 163 7.91 -16.76 8.54
N ARG A 164 8.72 -16.19 9.44
CA ARG A 164 10.03 -15.63 9.10
C ARG A 164 11.01 -16.67 8.55
N GLN A 165 10.89 -17.93 8.95
CA GLN A 165 11.73 -19.04 8.51
C GLN A 165 10.87 -20.29 8.42
N ILE A 166 10.72 -20.84 7.22
CA ILE A 166 9.88 -22.00 6.96
C ILE A 166 10.60 -23.00 6.06
N VAL A 167 10.05 -24.21 5.99
CA VAL A 167 10.40 -25.21 4.97
C VAL A 167 9.16 -25.44 4.12
N THR A 168 9.32 -25.40 2.81
CA THR A 168 8.27 -25.59 1.79
C THR A 168 8.58 -26.81 0.93
N GLY A 169 7.58 -27.32 0.20
CA GLY A 169 7.74 -28.54 -0.60
C GLY A 169 7.95 -29.80 0.23
N LEU A 170 7.37 -29.82 1.45
CA LEU A 170 7.26 -31.04 2.24
C LEU A 170 6.24 -31.97 1.59
N GLY A 171 6.48 -33.29 1.68
CA GLY A 171 5.61 -34.31 1.09
C GLY A 171 6.36 -35.21 0.14
N GLY A 172 5.71 -35.58 -0.96
CA GLY A 172 6.25 -36.42 -2.01
C GLY A 172 6.68 -35.62 -3.25
N ARG A 173 7.07 -36.34 -4.30
CA ARG A 173 7.50 -35.75 -5.58
C ARG A 173 6.45 -34.80 -6.18
N ALA A 174 5.16 -35.01 -5.92
CA ALA A 174 4.06 -34.21 -6.42
C ALA A 174 3.93 -32.82 -5.76
N ASP A 175 4.51 -32.62 -4.56
CA ASP A 175 4.30 -31.43 -3.73
C ASP A 175 5.35 -30.32 -3.97
N GLY A 176 6.26 -30.54 -4.91
CA GLY A 176 7.32 -29.60 -5.26
C GLY A 176 8.67 -29.86 -4.57
N PRO A 177 9.70 -29.05 -4.87
CA PRO A 177 11.02 -29.22 -4.29
C PRO A 177 11.08 -28.77 -2.83
N LEU A 178 11.73 -29.57 -1.99
CA LEU A 178 12.02 -29.20 -0.60
C LEU A 178 12.98 -28.00 -0.56
N ARG A 179 12.56 -26.88 0.05
CA ARG A 179 13.43 -25.70 0.23
C ARG A 179 13.11 -24.88 1.47
N GLN A 180 14.13 -24.20 1.99
CA GLN A 180 13.96 -23.14 2.98
C GLN A 180 13.33 -21.91 2.33
N GLY A 181 12.44 -21.24 3.05
CA GLY A 181 11.78 -20.02 2.59
C GLY A 181 11.45 -19.09 3.75
N SER A 182 10.85 -17.96 3.42
CA SER A 182 10.42 -16.95 4.38
C SER A 182 9.23 -16.17 3.84
N PHE A 183 8.51 -15.52 4.74
CA PHE A 183 7.54 -14.49 4.42
C PHE A 183 8.05 -13.11 4.84
N VAL A 184 7.75 -12.11 4.03
CA VAL A 184 7.89 -10.68 4.35
C VAL A 184 6.51 -10.04 4.49
N ILE A 185 6.42 -8.97 5.28
CA ILE A 185 5.22 -8.13 5.25
C ILE A 185 5.06 -7.54 3.86
N THR A 186 3.84 -7.45 3.32
CA THR A 186 3.62 -7.00 1.93
C THR A 186 4.25 -5.64 1.63
N ALA A 187 4.27 -4.72 2.59
CA ALA A 187 4.92 -3.42 2.44
C ALA A 187 6.45 -3.49 2.22
N ALA A 188 7.09 -4.62 2.53
CA ALA A 188 8.52 -4.87 2.30
C ALA A 188 8.80 -5.62 0.99
N SER A 189 7.77 -5.95 0.22
CA SER A 189 7.92 -6.54 -1.12
C SER A 189 8.60 -5.56 -2.08
N GLU A 190 9.51 -6.04 -2.92
CA GLU A 190 10.06 -5.23 -4.02
C GLU A 190 8.97 -4.78 -5.01
N VAL A 191 7.91 -5.58 -5.18
CA VAL A 191 6.72 -5.20 -5.98
C VAL A 191 6.00 -3.97 -5.42
N MET A 192 6.15 -3.66 -4.13
CA MET A 192 5.61 -2.43 -3.55
C MET A 192 6.46 -1.19 -3.90
N ALA A 193 7.77 -1.39 -4.13
CA ALA A 193 8.69 -0.30 -4.42
C ALA A 193 8.66 0.14 -5.89
N VAL A 194 8.35 -0.79 -6.80
CA VAL A 194 8.17 -0.57 -8.25
C VAL A 194 6.81 0.05 -8.52
#